data_AF-A0A537SGG1-F1
#
_entry.id   AF-A0A537SGG1-F1
#
_cell.length_a   1.000
_cell.length_b   1.000
_cell.length_c   1.000
_cell.angle_alpha   90.00
_cell.angle_beta   90.00
_cell.angle_gamma   90.00
#
_symmetry.space_group_name_H-M   'P 1'
#
loop_
_entity.id
_entity.type
_entity.pdbx_description
1 polymer ?
#
loop_
_entity_poly.entity_id
_entity_poly.type
_entity_poly.pdbx_seq_one_letter_code
_entity_poly.pdbx_strand_id
1 'polypeptide(L)' 'LAPADTVLAQAQQLATDLAGGPTFANAMTKRMLDMEWAMSVETAIEAEAVAQALCMETEDFARAFRAFAAKQKPVFEGN' A
#
# COMPACT_ATOMS: atom_id res chain seq x y z
N LEU A 1 21.03 -5.93 5.56
CA LEU A 1 21.15 -4.82 6.54
C LEU A 1 22.07 -3.77 5.94
N ALA A 2 21.75 -2.48 6.11
CA ALA A 2 22.51 -1.37 5.55
C ALA A 2 23.78 -1.05 6.37
N PRO A 3 24.90 -0.64 5.73
CA PRO A 3 26.05 -0.07 6.42
C PRO A 3 25.71 1.18 7.25
N ALA A 4 26.47 1.45 8.32
CA ALA A 4 26.18 2.52 9.28
C ALA A 4 26.19 3.94 8.68
N ASP A 5 26.99 4.17 7.64
CA ASP A 5 27.10 5.42 6.91
C ASP A 5 25.95 5.66 5.91
N THR A 6 25.24 4.60 5.51
CA THR A 6 24.15 4.68 4.52
C THR A 6 22.76 4.37 5.09
N VAL A 7 22.68 3.82 6.31
CA VAL A 7 21.42 3.39 6.94
C VAL A 7 20.40 4.52 7.06
N LEU A 8 20.82 5.73 7.43
CA LEU A 8 19.92 6.87 7.57
C LEU A 8 19.34 7.31 6.22
N ALA A 9 20.21 7.44 5.21
CA ALA A 9 19.78 7.83 3.87
C ALA A 9 18.79 6.81 3.27
N GLN A 10 19.05 5.51 3.46
CA GLN A 10 18.13 4.46 3.01
C GLN A 10 16.79 4.47 3.76
N ALA A 11 16.80 4.70 5.07
CA ALA A 11 15.58 4.81 5.86
C ALA A 11 14.73 6.02 5.43
N GLN A 12 15.35 7.15 5.13
CA GLN A 12 14.67 8.35 4.62
C GLN A 12 14.10 8.13 3.22
N GLN A 13 14.84 7.44 2.36
CA GLN A 13 14.33 7.07 1.04
C GLN A 13 13.08 6.18 1.16
N LEU A 14 13.14 5.15 2.00
CA LEU A 14 12.00 4.27 2.25
C LEU A 14 10.79 5.05 2.79
N ALA A 15 11.01 5.95 3.76
CA ALA A 15 9.93 6.78 4.30
C ALA A 15 9.31 7.69 3.23
N THR A 16 10.14 8.24 2.32
CA THR A 16 9.68 9.07 1.21
C THR A 16 8.86 8.27 0.21
N ASP A 17 9.30 7.06 -0.12
CA ASP A 17 8.58 6.17 -1.05
C ASP A 17 7.22 5.72 -0.47
N LEU A 18 7.18 5.43 0.83
CA LEU A 18 5.92 5.10 1.53
C LEU A 18 4.96 6.28 1.58
N ALA A 19 5.47 7.49 1.87
CA ALA A 19 4.66 8.71 1.94
C ALA A 19 4.14 9.17 0.57
N GLY A 20 4.90 8.90 -0.50
CA GLY A 20 4.49 9.17 -1.89
C GLY A 20 3.63 8.06 -2.51
N GLY A 21 3.35 6.99 -1.77
CA GLY A 21 2.52 5.87 -2.20
C GLY A 21 1.03 6.02 -1.83
N PRO A 22 0.20 5.01 -2.15
CA PRO A 22 -1.21 5.01 -1.79
C PRO A 22 -1.37 4.76 -0.29
N THR A 23 -1.38 5.82 0.51
CA THR A 23 -1.32 5.74 1.98
C THR A 23 -2.45 4.90 2.58
N PHE A 24 -3.68 5.02 2.06
CA PHE A 24 -4.82 4.21 2.50
C PHE A 24 -4.59 2.72 2.25
N ALA A 25 -4.16 2.35 1.04
CA ALA A 25 -3.90 0.96 0.68
C ALA A 25 -2.76 0.37 1.52
N ASN A 26 -1.66 1.11 1.70
CA ASN A 26 -0.55 0.70 2.56
C ASN A 26 -1.01 0.43 4.00
N ALA A 27 -1.86 1.30 4.56
CA ALA A 27 -2.41 1.12 5.91
C ALA A 27 -3.34 -0.09 5.98
N MET A 28 -4.16 -0.32 4.96
CA MET A 28 -5.06 -1.48 4.87
C MET A 28 -4.26 -2.78 4.81
N THR A 29 -3.26 -2.88 3.93
CA THR A 29 -2.38 -4.03 3.82
C THR A 29 -1.65 -4.30 5.14
N LYS A 30 -1.15 -3.25 5.81
CA LYS A 30 -0.48 -3.43 7.10
C LYS A 30 -1.40 -4.04 8.16
N ARG A 31 -2.66 -3.59 8.22
CA ARG A 31 -3.68 -4.15 9.13
C ARG A 31 -4.01 -5.59 8.79
N MET A 32 -4.15 -5.92 7.52
CA MET A 32 -4.39 -7.30 7.06
C MET A 32 -3.27 -8.23 7.52
N LEU A 33 -2.01 -7.84 7.35
CA LEU A 33 -0.84 -8.60 7.82
C LEU A 33 -0.83 -8.76 9.35
N ASP A 34 -1.26 -7.75 10.11
CA ASP A 34 -1.32 -7.85 11.57
C ASP A 34 -2.40 -8.83 12.04
N MET A 35 -3.50 -8.96 11.29
CA MET A 35 -4.60 -9.87 11.62
C MET A 35 -4.36 -11.29 11.10
N GLU A 36 -3.60 -11.47 10.01
CA GLU A 36 -3.48 -12.75 9.29
C GLU A 36 -3.04 -13.92 10.19
N TRP A 37 -2.22 -13.64 11.22
CA TRP A 37 -1.71 -14.66 12.14
C TRP A 37 -2.81 -15.40 12.91
N ALA A 38 -3.96 -14.75 13.10
CA ALA A 38 -5.10 -15.30 13.82
C ALA A 38 -6.24 -15.77 12.90
N MET A 39 -6.05 -15.72 11.58
CA MET A 39 -7.08 -16.00 10.58
C MET A 39 -6.86 -17.38 9.93
N SER A 40 -7.95 -18.07 9.62
CA SER A 40 -7.88 -19.17 8.65
C SER A 40 -7.71 -18.61 7.23
N VAL A 41 -7.30 -19.45 6.29
CA VAL A 41 -7.17 -19.06 4.88
C VAL A 41 -8.49 -18.54 4.31
N GLU A 42 -9.61 -19.20 4.62
CA GLU A 42 -10.93 -18.79 4.16
C GLU A 42 -11.28 -17.39 4.66
N THR A 43 -11.06 -17.14 5.96
CA THR A 43 -11.30 -15.82 6.57
C THR A 43 -10.39 -14.76 5.96
N ALA A 44 -9.12 -15.10 5.67
CA ALA A 44 -8.16 -14.20 5.05
C ALA A 44 -8.61 -13.76 3.64
N ILE A 45 -9.12 -14.71 2.84
CA ILE A 45 -9.65 -14.43 1.50
C ILE A 45 -10.86 -13.49 1.56
N GLU A 46 -11.81 -13.73 2.46
CA GLU A 46 -12.99 -12.88 2.61
C GLU A 46 -12.61 -11.46 3.06
N ALA A 47 -11.70 -11.35 4.04
CA ALA A 47 -11.23 -10.07 4.52
C ALA A 47 -10.43 -9.31 3.44
N GLU A 48 -9.62 -10.01 2.63
CA GLU A 48 -8.93 -9.40 1.49
C GLU A 48 -9.94 -8.85 0.47
N ALA A 49 -11.01 -9.58 0.15
CA ALA A 49 -12.02 -9.11 -0.78
C ALA A 49 -12.68 -7.81 -0.30
N VAL A 50 -12.99 -7.71 1.00
CA VAL A 50 -13.51 -6.47 1.60
C VAL A 50 -12.47 -5.35 1.57
N ALA A 51 -11.23 -5.65 1.93
CA ALA A 51 -10.13 -4.68 1.91
C ALA A 51 -9.88 -4.12 0.50
N GLN A 52 -9.92 -4.98 -0.52
CA GLN A 52 -9.80 -4.58 -1.92
C GLN A 52 -10.97 -3.71 -2.35
N ALA A 53 -12.21 -4.08 -2.02
CA ALA A 53 -13.39 -3.26 -2.33
C ALA A 53 -13.28 -1.85 -1.72
N LEU A 54 -12.86 -1.74 -0.45
CA LEU A 54 -12.62 -0.45 0.21
C LEU A 54 -11.52 0.36 -0.48
N CYS A 55 -10.44 -0.29 -0.93
CA CYS A 55 -9.39 0.37 -1.69
C CYS A 55 -9.90 0.85 -3.07
N MET A 56 -10.83 0.13 -3.72
CA MET A 56 -11.39 0.53 -5.02
C MET A 56 -12.27 1.78 -4.95
N GLU A 57 -12.80 2.10 -3.76
CA GLU A 57 -13.60 3.32 -3.51
C GLU A 57 -12.73 4.59 -3.33
N THR A 58 -11.40 4.47 -3.30
CA THR A 58 -10.50 5.63 -3.14
C THR A 58 -10.14 6.27 -4.48
N GLU A 59 -9.85 7.57 -4.46
CA GLU A 59 -9.41 8.26 -5.68
C GLU A 59 -8.03 7.77 -6.14
N ASP A 60 -7.17 7.35 -5.22
CA ASP A 60 -5.86 6.78 -5.50
C ASP A 60 -5.95 5.49 -6.33
N PHE A 61 -6.98 4.66 -6.12
CA PHE A 61 -7.24 3.53 -7.00
C PHE A 61 -7.61 3.99 -8.41
N ALA A 62 -8.51 4.97 -8.52
CA ALA A 62 -8.91 5.51 -9.81
C ALA A 62 -7.73 6.19 -10.55
N ARG A 63 -6.87 6.92 -9.84
CA ARG A 63 -5.62 7.52 -10.36
C ARG A 63 -4.66 6.42 -10.84
N ALA A 64 -4.44 5.38 -10.03
CA ALA A 64 -3.61 4.23 -10.41
C ALA A 64 -4.13 3.57 -11.67
N PHE A 65 -5.44 3.32 -11.75
CA PHE A 65 -6.06 2.70 -12.91
C PHE A 65 -5.91 3.54 -14.18
N ARG A 66 -6.21 4.85 -14.10
CA ARG A 66 -6.06 5.78 -15.23
C ARG A 66 -4.61 5.89 -15.69
N ALA A 67 -3.66 6.02 -14.75
CA ALA A 67 -2.24 6.09 -15.06
C ALA A 67 -1.74 4.79 -15.69
N PHE A 68 -2.16 3.64 -15.17
CA PHE A 68 -1.84 2.33 -15.73
C PHE A 68 -2.34 2.19 -17.18
N ALA A 69 -3.61 2.52 -17.43
CA ALA A 69 -4.19 2.49 -18.77
C ALA A 69 -3.47 3.43 -19.74
N ALA A 70 -2.99 4.58 -19.25
CA ALA A 70 -2.20 5.55 -20.02
C ALA A 70 -0.69 5.23 -20.10
N LYS A 71 -0.21 4.15 -19.46
CA LYS A 71 1.23 3.82 -19.31
C LYS A 71 2.05 4.95 -18.67
N GLN A 72 1.45 5.64 -17.71
CA GLN A 72 2.06 6.72 -16.95
C GLN A 72 2.27 6.30 -15.50
N LYS A 73 3.17 7.00 -14.79
CA LYS A 73 3.38 6.80 -13.36
C LYS A 73 2.24 7.47 -12.59
N PRO A 74 1.54 6.77 -11.69
CA PRO A 74 0.53 7.40 -10.85
C PRO A 74 1.16 8.36 -9.85
N VAL A 75 0.40 9.40 -9.50
CA VAL A 75 0.70 10.31 -8.38
C VAL A 75 -0.38 10.06 -7.34
N PHE A 76 0.04 9.60 -6.16
CA PHE A 76 -0.86 9.28 -5.06
C PHE A 76 -1.00 10.49 -4.13
N GLU A 77 -2.20 10.68 -3.59
CA GLU A 77 -2.52 11.78 -2.66
C GLU A 77 -3.01 11.27 -1.30
N GLY A 78 -3.23 9.95 -1.15
CA GLY A 78 -3.66 9.32 0.09
C GLY A 78 -5.17 9.32 0.33
N ASN A 79 -5.97 9.65 -0.69
CA ASN A 79 -7.45 9.68 -0.66
C ASN A 79 -8.08 8.86 -1.79
#